data_AF-A0A0F9WJ99-F1
#
_entry.id   AF-A0A0F9WJ99-F1
#
_cell.length_a   1.000
_cell.length_b   1.000
_cell.length_c   1.000
_cell.angle_alpha   90.00
_cell.angle_beta   90.00
_cell.angle_gamma   90.00
#
_symmetry.space_group_name_H-M   'P 1'
#
loop_
_entity.id
_entity.type
_entity.pdbx_description
1 polymer ?
#
loop_
_entity_poly.entity_id
_entity_poly.type
_entity_poly.pdbx_seq_one_letter_code
_entity_poly.pdbx_strand_id
1 'polypeptide(L)'
;MPVLAYDSRRLILDVFDKKVIIQNVNIYAISNNILIYNIDNCLYKLDLTLPELHEQVTYNICFYKFTTEIHELKLSENGKNVGVLLTNGEFYLFSNFTLTFSKKKINGFGISDNLMGYETKNNFYLENINSAGMVDKSLNSFFKYFVFNSFCLVFTLKLKDGENNYCHKMIKISKKNITVVKTFDSIVDVNCKCSDDGNYVLVNLSTSYVKNSYFASTALYVYDVAQEKFEKMNKLSNILDFTFIKNGFCVVYGNQPSYVAIFNMDLSFREKFPSGIRNRIYFNRQESYVVLAGFEQLAGNVEVYDAKSKEKLSIANELGASKVLWDTTGSYYYVSTLNYLKEDNRINKYDYYGRLISSECFDSLCDVSVYGLNEEFIELSPPKEKFVETIEEAYVPAILKNKNLRKGVSQPIKAKQNENEDELINKLEIIEALKQKMGSNQKLETYELNLILNEGKIKKKLEDLKK
;
A
#
# COMPACT_ATOMS: atom_id res chain seq x y z
N MET A 1 -20.19 -2.02 13.35
CA MET A 1 -19.70 -2.21 11.96
C MET A 1 -18.21 -2.46 12.06
N PRO A 2 -17.74 -3.64 11.65
CA PRO A 2 -16.52 -4.24 12.19
C PRO A 2 -15.22 -3.67 11.60
N VAL A 3 -14.94 -2.40 11.89
CA VAL A 3 -13.63 -1.76 11.66
C VAL A 3 -12.86 -1.77 12.97
N LEU A 4 -11.62 -2.24 12.90
CA LEU A 4 -10.62 -2.16 13.95
C LEU A 4 -9.63 -1.04 13.60
N ALA A 5 -9.39 -0.12 14.53
CA ALA A 5 -8.34 0.88 14.44
C ALA A 5 -7.30 0.67 15.54
N TYR A 6 -6.02 0.81 15.19
CA TYR A 6 -4.92 0.85 16.14
C TYR A 6 -4.36 2.27 16.22
N ASP A 7 -4.55 2.94 17.36
CA ASP A 7 -4.18 4.33 17.59
C ASP A 7 -3.44 4.49 18.92
N SER A 8 -2.18 4.94 18.88
CA SER A 8 -1.42 5.32 20.08
C SER A 8 -1.46 4.28 21.22
N ARG A 9 -1.22 2.99 20.90
CA ARG A 9 -1.34 1.84 21.83
C ARG A 9 -2.77 1.50 22.29
N ARG A 10 -3.79 1.96 21.57
CA ARG A 10 -5.20 1.59 21.78
C ARG A 10 -5.70 0.78 20.59
N LEU A 11 -6.35 -0.35 20.82
CA LEU A 11 -7.20 -1.00 19.83
C LEU A 11 -8.64 -0.53 20.02
N ILE A 12 -9.24 0.01 18.97
CA ILE A 12 -10.61 0.51 18.96
C ILE A 12 -11.41 -0.36 18.00
N LEU A 13 -12.23 -1.24 18.55
CA LEU A 13 -13.13 -2.13 17.81
C LEU A 13 -14.45 -1.42 17.56
N ASP A 14 -15.06 -1.66 16.40
CA ASP A 14 -16.36 -1.08 16.02
C ASP A 14 -16.31 0.46 16.01
N VAL A 15 -15.32 1.00 15.28
CA VAL A 15 -15.02 2.43 15.19
C VAL A 15 -16.27 3.31 14.96
N PHE A 16 -17.22 2.88 14.13
CA PHE A 16 -18.41 3.66 13.79
C PHE A 16 -19.69 3.27 14.56
N ASP A 17 -19.56 2.47 15.62
CA ASP A 17 -20.70 1.93 16.38
C ASP A 17 -20.41 2.01 17.89
N LYS A 18 -20.44 0.89 18.62
CA LYS A 18 -20.34 0.86 20.09
C LYS A 18 -18.95 1.23 20.65
N LYS A 19 -17.90 1.26 19.81
CA LYS A 19 -16.51 1.56 20.18
C LYS A 19 -16.03 0.82 21.45
N VAL A 20 -15.55 -0.42 21.29
CA VAL A 20 -14.88 -1.14 22.38
C VAL A 20 -13.38 -0.83 22.34
N ILE A 21 -12.84 -0.28 23.42
CA ILE A 21 -11.45 0.20 23.48
C ILE A 21 -10.61 -0.68 24.39
N ILE A 22 -9.48 -1.17 23.87
CA ILE A 22 -8.45 -1.91 24.61
C ILE A 22 -7.22 -1.02 24.69
N GLN A 23 -6.76 -0.69 25.90
CA GLN A 23 -5.62 0.19 26.12
C GLN A 23 -4.31 -0.59 26.32
N ASN A 24 -3.18 0.13 26.21
CA ASN A 24 -1.82 -0.38 26.48
C ASN A 24 -1.38 -1.55 25.59
N VAL A 25 -1.95 -1.67 24.39
CA VAL A 25 -1.57 -2.68 23.42
C VAL A 25 -0.23 -2.30 22.78
N ASN A 26 0.76 -3.21 22.75
CA ASN A 26 2.04 -2.93 22.09
C ASN A 26 2.03 -3.41 20.64
N ILE A 27 1.58 -4.65 20.43
CA ILE A 27 1.48 -5.31 19.13
C ILE A 27 0.19 -6.12 19.06
N TYR A 28 -0.34 -6.22 17.86
CA TYR A 28 -1.51 -7.04 17.57
C TYR A 28 -1.35 -7.72 16.20
N ALA A 29 -2.12 -8.78 16.00
CA ALA A 29 -2.29 -9.43 14.73
C ALA A 29 -3.76 -9.84 14.60
N ILE A 30 -4.31 -9.68 13.40
CA ILE A 30 -5.68 -10.06 13.08
C ILE A 30 -5.68 -10.89 11.81
N SER A 31 -6.39 -12.02 11.85
CA SER A 31 -6.58 -12.90 10.69
C SER A 31 -7.82 -13.76 10.90
N ASN A 32 -8.62 -13.93 9.84
CA ASN A 32 -9.85 -14.72 9.86
C ASN A 32 -10.72 -14.48 11.11
N ASN A 33 -10.98 -13.20 11.42
CA ASN A 33 -11.77 -12.75 12.57
C ASN A 33 -11.22 -13.13 13.95
N ILE A 34 -10.00 -13.65 14.04
CA ILE A 34 -9.29 -13.85 15.29
C ILE A 34 -8.34 -12.68 15.49
N LEU A 35 -8.47 -12.01 16.64
CA LEU A 35 -7.57 -10.94 17.06
C LEU A 35 -6.70 -11.44 18.22
N ILE A 36 -5.39 -11.42 18.01
CA ILE A 36 -4.40 -11.61 19.07
C ILE A 36 -3.75 -10.26 19.34
N TYR A 37 -3.66 -9.90 20.61
CA TYR A 37 -2.98 -8.68 21.03
C TYR A 37 -2.21 -8.95 22.32
N ASN A 38 -1.23 -8.10 22.61
CA ASN A 38 -0.48 -8.18 23.85
C ASN A 38 -0.65 -6.94 24.73
N ILE A 39 -0.68 -7.16 26.04
CA ILE A 39 -0.58 -6.11 27.07
C ILE A 39 0.40 -6.65 28.12
N ASP A 40 1.44 -5.89 28.46
CA ASP A 40 2.44 -6.27 29.48
C ASP A 40 2.99 -7.70 29.30
N ASN A 41 3.37 -8.03 28.07
CA ASN A 41 3.89 -9.35 27.65
C ASN A 41 2.91 -10.53 27.83
N CYS A 42 1.64 -10.25 28.12
CA CYS A 42 0.55 -11.23 28.16
C CYS A 42 -0.17 -11.25 26.82
N LEU A 43 -0.40 -12.43 26.25
CA LEU A 43 -1.19 -12.60 25.04
C LEU A 43 -2.66 -12.88 25.38
N TYR A 44 -3.52 -12.18 24.65
CA TYR A 44 -4.96 -12.31 24.74
C TYR A 44 -5.53 -12.63 23.37
N LYS A 45 -6.67 -13.32 23.36
CA LYS A 45 -7.37 -13.73 22.14
C LYS A 45 -8.79 -13.18 22.17
N LEU A 46 -9.26 -12.66 21.04
CA LEU A 46 -10.67 -12.35 20.82
C LEU A 46 -11.16 -13.04 19.54
N ASP A 47 -12.37 -13.56 19.61
CA ASP A 47 -13.10 -14.02 18.43
C ASP A 47 -14.10 -12.93 18.05
N LEU A 48 -13.79 -12.24 16.96
CA LEU A 48 -14.55 -11.08 16.51
C LEU A 48 -15.86 -11.45 15.80
N THR A 49 -16.15 -12.76 15.65
CA THR A 49 -17.44 -13.24 15.14
C THR A 49 -18.48 -13.38 16.26
N LEU A 50 -18.03 -13.51 17.50
CA LEU A 50 -18.92 -13.65 18.65
C LEU A 50 -19.47 -12.28 19.07
N PRO A 51 -20.74 -12.22 19.52
CA PRO A 51 -21.31 -10.99 20.06
C PRO A 51 -20.60 -10.54 21.36
N GLU A 52 -21.01 -9.39 21.89
CA GLU A 52 -20.59 -8.93 23.23
C GLU A 52 -19.07 -8.71 23.37
N LEU A 53 -18.44 -8.08 22.37
CA LEU A 53 -17.01 -7.74 22.39
C LEU A 53 -16.56 -7.06 23.69
N HIS A 54 -17.40 -6.22 24.30
CA HIS A 54 -17.09 -5.58 25.58
C HIS A 54 -16.91 -6.60 26.71
N GLU A 55 -17.76 -7.61 26.80
CA GLU A 55 -17.65 -8.67 27.81
C GLU A 55 -16.45 -9.57 27.52
N GLN A 56 -16.23 -9.94 26.26
CA GLN A 56 -15.05 -10.71 25.86
C GLN A 56 -13.75 -10.01 26.23
N VAL A 57 -13.67 -8.68 26.05
CA VAL A 57 -12.51 -7.88 26.46
C VAL A 57 -12.38 -7.84 27.99
N THR A 58 -13.48 -7.63 28.69
CA THR A 58 -13.51 -7.50 30.16
C THR A 58 -13.07 -8.78 30.87
N TYR A 59 -13.51 -9.94 30.37
CA TYR A 59 -13.24 -11.25 30.96
C TYR A 59 -12.16 -12.04 30.21
N ASN A 60 -11.38 -11.38 29.35
CA ASN A 60 -10.35 -12.05 28.56
C ASN A 60 -9.25 -12.61 29.46
N ILE A 61 -8.90 -13.88 29.25
CA ILE A 61 -7.85 -14.54 30.02
C ILE A 61 -6.58 -14.55 29.19
N CYS A 62 -5.50 -14.04 29.79
CA CYS A 62 -4.16 -14.19 29.24
C CYS A 62 -3.86 -15.68 29.04
N PHE A 63 -3.71 -16.12 27.79
CA PHE A 63 -3.43 -17.52 27.50
C PHE A 63 -1.92 -17.85 27.56
N TYR A 64 -1.06 -16.83 27.46
CA TYR A 64 0.38 -17.00 27.62
C TYR A 64 1.08 -15.70 28.04
N LYS A 65 2.01 -15.78 28.99
CA LYS A 65 2.79 -14.64 29.46
C LYS A 65 4.28 -14.85 29.21
N PHE A 66 4.91 -13.89 28.55
CA PHE A 66 6.35 -13.86 28.34
C PHE A 66 7.07 -13.03 29.41
N THR A 67 8.34 -13.34 29.62
CA THR A 67 9.25 -12.56 30.48
C THR A 67 9.95 -11.45 29.71
N THR A 68 9.95 -11.51 28.38
CA THR A 68 10.62 -10.59 27.47
C THR A 68 9.60 -9.96 26.54
N GLU A 69 9.89 -8.74 26.06
CA GLU A 69 9.05 -8.01 25.12
C GLU A 69 8.88 -8.75 23.80
N ILE A 70 7.65 -8.70 23.25
CA ILE A 70 7.32 -9.23 21.94
C ILE A 70 7.79 -8.25 20.88
N HIS A 71 8.64 -8.73 19.96
CA HIS A 71 9.13 -7.97 18.82
C HIS A 71 8.19 -8.07 17.61
N GLU A 72 7.71 -9.28 17.31
CA GLU A 72 6.88 -9.56 16.15
C GLU A 72 5.82 -10.62 16.46
N LEU A 73 4.61 -10.41 15.93
CA LEU A 73 3.45 -11.27 16.13
C LEU A 73 2.77 -11.46 14.78
N LYS A 74 2.56 -12.72 14.36
CA LYS A 74 1.88 -13.06 13.09
C LYS A 74 0.89 -14.20 13.31
N LEU A 75 -0.19 -14.17 12.53
CA LEU A 75 -1.19 -15.23 12.49
C LEU A 75 -1.17 -15.95 11.14
N SER A 76 -1.51 -17.22 11.15
CA SER A 76 -1.84 -17.95 9.92
C SER A 76 -3.13 -17.43 9.28
N GLU A 77 -3.35 -17.77 8.02
CA GLU A 77 -4.51 -17.32 7.23
C GLU A 77 -5.83 -17.71 7.88
N ASN A 78 -5.93 -18.89 8.50
CA ASN A 78 -7.12 -19.32 9.23
C ASN A 78 -7.22 -18.79 10.68
N GLY A 79 -6.22 -18.03 11.16
CA GLY A 79 -6.18 -17.46 12.51
C GLY A 79 -5.88 -18.46 13.65
N LYS A 80 -5.56 -19.73 13.35
CA LYS A 80 -5.36 -20.78 14.36
C LYS A 80 -3.91 -20.92 14.83
N ASN A 81 -2.94 -20.57 13.98
CA ASN A 81 -1.54 -20.60 14.36
C ASN A 81 -1.04 -19.20 14.69
N VAL A 82 -0.35 -19.06 15.82
CA VAL A 82 0.22 -17.80 16.31
C VAL A 82 1.72 -17.94 16.40
N GLY A 83 2.46 -17.15 15.61
CA GLY A 83 3.91 -17.04 15.73
C GLY A 83 4.28 -15.79 16.51
N VAL A 84 5.18 -15.94 17.48
CA VAL A 84 5.64 -14.88 18.37
C VAL A 84 7.15 -14.88 18.41
N LEU A 85 7.78 -13.77 18.03
CA LEU A 85 9.21 -13.55 18.17
C LEU A 85 9.47 -12.49 19.23
N LEU A 86 10.28 -12.82 20.23
CA LEU A 86 10.68 -11.92 21.30
C LEU A 86 11.92 -11.11 20.92
N THR A 87 12.14 -9.98 21.59
CA THR A 87 13.29 -9.09 21.34
C THR A 87 14.65 -9.73 21.62
N ASN A 88 14.70 -10.80 22.42
CA ASN A 88 15.90 -11.59 22.68
C ASN A 88 16.18 -12.68 21.62
N GLY A 89 15.34 -12.79 20.58
CA GLY A 89 15.45 -13.79 19.51
C GLY A 89 14.90 -15.17 19.88
N GLU A 90 14.12 -15.29 20.95
CA GLU A 90 13.31 -16.49 21.24
C GLU A 90 11.99 -16.45 20.46
N PHE A 91 11.70 -17.54 19.77
CA PHE A 91 10.51 -17.71 18.95
C PHE A 91 9.61 -18.80 19.52
N TYR A 92 8.30 -18.58 19.45
CA TYR A 92 7.26 -19.47 19.94
C TYR A 92 6.17 -19.61 18.88
N LEU A 93 5.73 -20.83 18.65
CA LEU A 93 4.60 -21.18 17.80
C LEU A 93 3.49 -21.79 18.65
N PHE A 94 2.30 -21.22 18.55
CA PHE A 94 1.10 -21.78 19.14
C PHE A 94 0.20 -22.31 18.02
N SER A 95 -0.17 -23.58 18.08
CA SER A 95 -1.15 -24.18 17.17
C SER A 95 -2.45 -24.39 17.93
N ASN A 96 -3.56 -23.86 17.41
CA ASN A 96 -4.83 -23.78 18.14
C ASN A 96 -4.63 -23.18 19.55
N PHE A 97 -3.81 -22.12 19.64
CA PHE A 97 -3.49 -21.40 20.88
C PHE A 97 -2.78 -22.23 21.96
N THR A 98 -2.28 -23.42 21.62
CA THR A 98 -1.44 -24.25 22.50
C THR A 98 0.00 -24.19 22.03
N LEU A 99 0.96 -24.00 22.93
CA LEU A 99 2.38 -23.96 22.59
C LEU A 99 2.82 -25.32 22.01
N THR A 100 3.25 -25.33 20.75
CA THR A 100 3.68 -26.55 20.04
C THR A 100 5.15 -26.54 19.66
N PHE A 101 5.75 -25.37 19.47
CA PHE A 101 7.17 -25.26 19.12
C PHE A 101 7.82 -24.01 19.72
N SER A 102 9.09 -24.11 20.06
CA SER A 102 9.90 -22.96 20.49
C SER A 102 11.35 -23.12 20.06
N LYS A 103 12.00 -22.02 19.69
CA LYS A 103 13.41 -22.02 19.25
C LYS A 103 14.09 -20.70 19.58
N LYS A 104 15.39 -20.75 19.89
CA LYS A 104 16.20 -19.55 20.18
C LYS A 104 17.03 -19.14 18.97
N LYS A 105 17.52 -17.90 18.99
CA LYS A 105 18.39 -17.29 17.96
C LYS A 105 17.70 -17.17 16.60
N ILE A 106 16.41 -16.84 16.63
CA ILE A 106 15.61 -16.53 15.44
C ILE A 106 15.73 -15.04 15.15
N ASN A 107 15.91 -14.70 13.88
CA ASN A 107 16.01 -13.32 13.38
C ASN A 107 14.71 -12.83 12.72
N GLY A 108 13.90 -13.75 12.22
CA GLY A 108 12.64 -13.47 11.56
C GLY A 108 11.90 -14.77 11.25
N PHE A 109 10.61 -14.67 10.95
CA PHE A 109 9.79 -15.82 10.61
C PHE A 109 8.63 -15.47 9.67
N GLY A 110 8.10 -16.49 9.01
CA GLY A 110 6.85 -16.47 8.26
C GLY A 110 6.01 -17.69 8.63
N ILE A 111 4.70 -17.55 8.59
CA ILE A 111 3.77 -18.58 9.02
C ILE A 111 2.60 -18.67 8.05
N SER A 112 2.15 -19.89 7.78
CA SER A 112 0.90 -20.20 7.08
C SER A 112 0.09 -21.21 7.90
N ASP A 113 -0.98 -21.75 7.34
CA ASP A 113 -1.82 -22.73 8.04
C ASP A 113 -1.11 -24.07 8.27
N ASN A 114 -0.20 -24.45 7.37
CA ASN A 114 0.49 -25.75 7.40
C ASN A 114 2.01 -25.65 7.50
N LEU A 115 2.60 -24.51 7.15
CA LEU A 115 4.05 -24.34 7.10
C LEU A 115 4.50 -23.15 7.94
N MET A 116 5.71 -23.25 8.46
CA MET A 116 6.41 -22.19 9.14
C MET A 116 7.81 -22.10 8.56
N GLY A 117 8.20 -20.91 8.12
CA GLY A 117 9.57 -20.59 7.75
C GLY A 117 10.22 -19.74 8.83
N TYR A 118 11.46 -20.00 9.18
CA TYR A 118 12.20 -19.13 10.09
C TYR A 118 13.66 -19.01 9.68
N GLU A 119 14.24 -17.87 10.03
CA GLU A 119 15.64 -17.59 9.76
C GLU A 119 16.46 -17.48 11.04
N THR A 120 17.67 -18.02 10.94
CA THR A 120 18.77 -17.74 11.86
C THR A 120 19.83 -17.05 11.04
N LYS A 121 20.61 -16.10 11.59
CA LYS A 121 21.70 -15.34 10.94
C LYS A 121 21.89 -15.49 9.41
N ASN A 122 22.31 -16.66 8.91
CA ASN A 122 22.51 -16.90 7.47
C ASN A 122 21.70 -18.07 6.85
N ASN A 123 20.87 -18.77 7.64
CA ASN A 123 20.19 -19.99 7.24
C ASN A 123 18.67 -19.85 7.38
N PHE A 124 17.96 -20.21 6.33
CA PHE A 124 16.51 -20.35 6.30
C PHE A 124 16.12 -21.80 6.56
N TYR A 125 15.07 -22.01 7.35
CA TYR A 125 14.50 -23.32 7.65
C TYR A 125 13.00 -23.31 7.35
N LEU A 126 12.47 -24.44 6.88
CA LEU A 126 11.04 -24.64 6.65
C LEU A 126 10.55 -25.84 7.48
N GLU A 127 9.45 -25.70 8.20
CA GLU A 127 8.89 -26.77 9.00
C GLU A 127 7.38 -26.90 8.77
N ASN A 128 6.84 -28.09 9.02
CA ASN A 128 5.41 -28.33 9.00
C ASN A 128 4.84 -28.10 10.41
N ILE A 129 3.70 -27.41 10.49
CA ILE A 129 3.06 -27.08 11.77
C ILE A 129 2.29 -28.28 12.34
N ASN A 130 1.62 -29.06 11.48
CA ASN A 130 0.67 -30.10 11.88
C ASN A 130 1.30 -31.50 12.03
N SER A 131 2.51 -31.71 11.50
CA SER A 131 3.27 -32.94 11.71
C SER A 131 4.61 -32.61 12.33
N ALA A 132 4.85 -33.08 13.56
CA ALA A 132 6.17 -33.12 14.16
C ALA A 132 7.06 -34.05 13.31
N GLY A 133 7.71 -33.48 12.29
CA GLY A 133 8.40 -34.23 11.25
C GLY A 133 8.94 -33.30 10.16
N MET A 134 10.26 -33.29 10.06
CA MET A 134 11.08 -32.38 9.25
C MET A 134 10.67 -32.27 7.79
N VAL A 135 10.53 -31.04 7.32
CA VAL A 135 11.02 -30.65 6.00
C VAL A 135 12.28 -29.83 6.24
N ASP A 136 13.28 -30.39 6.94
CA ASP A 136 14.50 -29.64 7.28
C ASP A 136 15.33 -29.43 6.03
N LYS A 137 14.98 -28.36 5.34
CA LYS A 137 15.59 -27.91 4.11
C LYS A 137 16.19 -26.57 4.45
N SER A 138 17.43 -26.62 4.90
CA SER A 138 18.20 -25.42 5.17
C SER A 138 18.70 -24.82 3.85
N LEU A 139 18.44 -23.53 3.66
CA LEU A 139 19.06 -22.76 2.59
C LEU A 139 19.96 -21.69 3.19
N ASN A 140 21.19 -21.65 2.71
CA ASN A 140 22.15 -20.64 3.10
C ASN A 140 22.08 -19.46 2.12
N SER A 141 22.42 -18.26 2.60
CA SER A 141 22.67 -17.09 1.74
C SER A 141 21.44 -16.66 0.93
N PHE A 142 20.36 -16.32 1.62
CA PHE A 142 19.14 -15.71 1.06
C PHE A 142 18.96 -14.27 1.55
N PHE A 143 18.09 -13.50 0.89
CA PHE A 143 17.76 -12.13 1.35
C PHE A 143 16.26 -11.91 1.57
N LYS A 144 15.38 -12.76 1.00
CA LYS A 144 13.94 -12.66 1.19
C LYS A 144 13.26 -14.01 0.96
N TYR A 145 12.17 -14.27 1.67
CA TYR A 145 11.35 -15.45 1.50
C TYR A 145 9.87 -15.16 1.75
N PHE A 146 9.01 -16.02 1.22
CA PHE A 146 7.56 -15.98 1.39
C PHE A 146 7.06 -17.38 1.71
N VAL A 147 6.36 -17.53 2.83
CA VAL A 147 5.78 -18.81 3.26
C VAL A 147 4.31 -18.83 2.86
N PHE A 148 3.94 -19.77 2.01
CA PHE A 148 2.56 -20.02 1.62
C PHE A 148 2.06 -21.32 2.26
N ASN A 149 0.80 -21.67 2.02
CA ASN A 149 0.18 -22.81 2.68
C ASN A 149 0.87 -24.16 2.34
N SER A 150 1.28 -24.37 1.09
CA SER A 150 1.84 -25.66 0.64
C SER A 150 3.31 -25.62 0.21
N PHE A 151 3.89 -24.43 0.06
CA PHE A 151 5.28 -24.22 -0.34
C PHE A 151 5.83 -22.90 0.18
N CYS A 152 7.13 -22.70 0.03
CA CYS A 152 7.83 -21.44 0.29
C CYS A 152 8.62 -21.04 -0.95
N LEU A 153 8.66 -19.74 -1.23
CA LEU A 153 9.58 -19.14 -2.20
C LEU A 153 10.74 -18.47 -1.46
N VAL A 154 11.97 -18.82 -1.83
CA VAL A 154 13.19 -18.23 -1.28
C VAL A 154 14.00 -17.59 -2.39
N PHE A 155 14.44 -16.35 -2.17
CA PHE A 155 15.28 -15.59 -3.08
C PHE A 155 16.70 -15.50 -2.53
N THR A 156 17.65 -16.08 -3.26
CA THR A 156 19.04 -16.16 -2.80
C THR A 156 19.75 -14.82 -2.94
N LEU A 157 20.75 -14.58 -2.10
CA LEU A 157 21.81 -13.62 -2.42
C LEU A 157 22.47 -13.99 -3.76
N LYS A 158 23.26 -13.07 -4.30
CA LYS A 158 24.00 -13.31 -5.53
C LYS A 158 25.10 -14.34 -5.25
N LEU A 159 24.94 -15.56 -5.77
CA LEU A 159 25.84 -16.69 -5.54
C LEU A 159 26.55 -17.08 -6.84
N LYS A 160 27.75 -17.67 -6.72
CA LYS A 160 28.52 -18.16 -7.86
C LYS A 160 27.80 -19.37 -8.49
N ASP A 161 27.61 -19.33 -9.80
CA ASP A 161 27.00 -20.37 -10.62
C ASP A 161 27.96 -20.73 -11.76
N GLY A 162 28.65 -21.86 -11.63
CA GLY A 162 29.74 -22.25 -12.54
C GLY A 162 31.02 -21.43 -12.35
N GLU A 163 31.87 -21.36 -13.38
CA GLU A 163 33.23 -20.84 -13.24
C GLU A 163 33.32 -19.32 -13.06
N ASN A 164 32.40 -18.52 -13.64
CA ASN A 164 32.52 -17.05 -13.65
C ASN A 164 31.23 -16.19 -13.50
N ASN A 165 30.03 -16.77 -13.36
CA ASN A 165 28.80 -15.97 -13.26
C ASN A 165 28.25 -15.96 -11.83
N TYR A 166 27.83 -14.77 -11.37
CA TYR A 166 27.12 -14.60 -10.10
C TYR A 166 25.66 -14.29 -10.40
N CYS A 167 24.73 -14.98 -9.75
CA CYS A 167 23.30 -14.81 -9.99
C CYS A 167 22.48 -15.02 -8.72
N HIS A 168 21.30 -14.40 -8.68
CA HIS A 168 20.24 -14.72 -7.73
C HIS A 168 19.43 -15.90 -8.26
N LYS A 169 18.89 -16.72 -7.36
CA LYS A 169 18.00 -17.83 -7.67
C LYS A 169 16.68 -17.64 -6.91
N MET A 170 15.57 -17.88 -7.61
CA MET A 170 14.26 -18.09 -7.00
C MET A 170 14.08 -19.60 -6.82
N ILE A 171 13.91 -20.02 -5.58
CA ILE A 171 13.82 -21.43 -5.20
C ILE A 171 12.45 -21.70 -4.60
N LYS A 172 11.75 -22.71 -5.11
CA LYS A 172 10.55 -23.26 -4.48
C LYS A 172 10.95 -24.40 -3.55
N ILE A 173 10.54 -24.29 -2.29
CA ILE A 173 10.69 -25.34 -1.30
C ILE A 173 9.29 -25.87 -0.99
N SER A 174 9.08 -27.16 -1.22
CA SER A 174 7.87 -27.87 -0.83
C SER A 174 8.23 -29.05 0.07
N LYS A 175 7.21 -29.68 0.65
CA LYS A 175 7.38 -30.89 1.47
C LYS A 175 8.22 -31.96 0.77
N LYS A 176 7.99 -32.16 -0.54
CA LYS A 176 8.68 -33.19 -1.32
C LYS A 176 9.99 -32.67 -1.93
N ASN A 177 9.96 -31.53 -2.60
CA ASN A 177 11.04 -31.13 -3.51
C ASN A 177 11.62 -29.74 -3.20
N ILE A 178 12.89 -29.52 -3.54
CA ILE A 178 13.48 -28.18 -3.69
C ILE A 178 13.75 -28.02 -5.17
N THR A 179 13.18 -26.99 -5.79
CA THR A 179 13.38 -26.72 -7.22
C THR A 179 13.83 -25.28 -7.42
N VAL A 180 14.87 -25.09 -8.23
CA VAL A 180 15.25 -23.76 -8.71
C VAL A 180 14.26 -23.41 -9.81
N VAL A 181 13.43 -22.40 -9.56
CA VAL A 181 12.40 -21.94 -10.50
C VAL A 181 13.02 -21.08 -11.59
N LYS A 182 13.88 -20.12 -11.21
CA LYS A 182 14.52 -19.19 -12.15
C LYS A 182 15.80 -18.60 -11.58
N THR A 183 16.72 -18.23 -12.46
CA THR A 183 17.96 -17.53 -12.18
C THR A 183 17.90 -16.10 -12.73
N PHE A 184 18.48 -15.14 -12.01
CA PHE A 184 18.47 -13.71 -12.34
C PHE A 184 19.85 -13.08 -12.13
N ASP A 185 20.24 -12.14 -12.99
CA ASP A 185 21.54 -11.46 -12.88
C ASP A 185 21.58 -10.45 -11.72
N SER A 186 20.43 -9.84 -11.42
CA SER A 186 20.30 -8.79 -10.41
C SER A 186 18.87 -8.72 -9.89
N ILE A 187 18.74 -8.80 -8.57
CA ILE A 187 17.50 -8.53 -7.84
C ILE A 187 17.83 -7.58 -6.70
N VAL A 188 17.13 -6.46 -6.63
CA VAL A 188 17.21 -5.47 -5.54
C VAL A 188 16.18 -5.78 -4.47
N ASP A 189 14.92 -6.00 -4.89
CA ASP A 189 13.83 -6.36 -4.01
C ASP A 189 12.78 -7.19 -4.76
N VAL A 190 11.95 -7.90 -4.00
CA VAL A 190 10.86 -8.72 -4.51
C VAL A 190 9.61 -8.56 -3.65
N ASN A 191 8.45 -8.46 -4.29
CA ASN A 191 7.16 -8.55 -3.63
C ASN A 191 6.32 -9.65 -4.29
N CYS A 192 5.59 -10.41 -3.48
CA CYS A 192 4.78 -11.53 -3.95
C CYS A 192 3.34 -11.42 -3.42
N LYS A 193 2.36 -11.80 -4.24
CA LYS A 193 0.99 -12.13 -3.79
C LYS A 193 0.66 -13.52 -4.32
N CYS A 194 0.05 -14.37 -3.50
CA CYS A 194 -0.40 -15.70 -3.91
C CYS A 194 -1.93 -15.69 -4.08
N SER A 195 -2.45 -16.49 -5.00
CA SER A 195 -3.89 -16.69 -5.14
C SER A 195 -4.42 -17.51 -3.97
N ASP A 196 -5.70 -17.33 -3.64
CA ASP A 196 -6.34 -18.00 -2.50
C ASP A 196 -6.27 -19.54 -2.59
N ASP A 197 -6.28 -20.08 -3.80
CA ASP A 197 -6.13 -21.52 -4.07
C ASP A 197 -4.68 -22.03 -4.03
N GLY A 198 -3.71 -21.12 -3.92
CA GLY A 198 -2.28 -21.43 -3.89
C GLY A 198 -1.69 -21.85 -5.24
N ASN A 199 -2.44 -21.77 -6.34
CA ASN A 199 -2.00 -22.25 -7.65
C ASN A 199 -1.10 -21.26 -8.38
N TYR A 200 -1.22 -19.97 -8.06
CA TYR A 200 -0.50 -18.90 -8.74
C TYR A 200 0.16 -17.93 -7.78
N VAL A 201 1.30 -17.38 -8.19
CA VAL A 201 1.98 -16.28 -7.48
C VAL A 201 2.31 -15.17 -8.46
N LEU A 202 1.85 -13.96 -8.16
CA LEU A 202 2.31 -12.74 -8.81
C LEU A 202 3.61 -12.29 -8.13
N VAL A 203 4.68 -12.17 -8.89
CA VAL A 203 6.02 -11.82 -8.40
C VAL A 203 6.47 -10.52 -9.07
N ASN A 204 6.55 -9.44 -8.30
CA ASN A 204 7.11 -8.17 -8.75
C ASN A 204 8.58 -8.07 -8.35
N LEU A 205 9.47 -8.02 -9.33
CA LEU A 205 10.92 -7.93 -9.12
C LEU A 205 11.44 -6.54 -9.45
N SER A 206 12.22 -5.97 -8.55
CA SER A 206 13.03 -4.76 -8.80
C SER A 206 14.44 -5.19 -9.24
N THR A 207 14.88 -4.83 -10.44
CA THR A 207 16.12 -5.39 -11.02
C THR A 207 17.35 -4.46 -10.91
N SER A 208 17.19 -3.17 -11.19
CA SER A 208 18.27 -2.18 -11.06
C SER A 208 17.75 -0.74 -11.04
N TYR A 209 18.52 0.14 -10.41
CA TYR A 209 18.33 1.59 -10.55
C TYR A 209 18.84 2.03 -11.92
N VAL A 210 17.98 2.67 -12.70
CA VAL A 210 18.39 3.27 -13.97
C VAL A 210 19.26 4.49 -13.63
N LYS A 211 20.37 4.72 -14.35
CA LYS A 211 21.38 5.77 -14.02
C LYS A 211 20.85 7.20 -13.83
N ASN A 212 19.60 7.49 -14.18
CA ASN A 212 18.93 8.79 -14.02
C ASN A 212 17.57 8.69 -13.29
N SER A 213 17.33 7.62 -12.52
CA SER A 213 16.09 7.42 -11.76
C SER A 213 16.41 6.88 -10.38
N TYR A 214 15.85 7.53 -9.34
CA TYR A 214 15.86 7.01 -7.98
C TYR A 214 14.96 5.77 -7.80
N PHE A 215 14.13 5.45 -8.79
CA PHE A 215 13.25 4.28 -8.77
C PHE A 215 13.87 3.12 -9.55
N ALA A 216 13.88 1.94 -8.93
CA ALA A 216 14.29 0.72 -9.58
C ALA A 216 13.31 0.31 -10.70
N SER A 217 13.83 -0.25 -11.78
CA SER A 217 12.98 -0.85 -12.82
C SER A 217 12.33 -2.12 -12.29
N THR A 218 11.01 -2.14 -12.26
CA THR A 218 10.20 -3.27 -11.80
C THR A 218 9.68 -4.10 -12.97
N ALA A 219 9.59 -5.42 -12.80
CA ALA A 219 8.95 -6.33 -13.73
C ALA A 219 8.03 -7.31 -12.99
N LEU A 220 6.81 -7.45 -13.49
CA LEU A 220 5.84 -8.42 -12.98
C LEU A 220 5.99 -9.77 -13.68
N TYR A 221 5.94 -10.83 -12.92
CA TYR A 221 5.94 -12.21 -13.38
C TYR A 221 4.76 -12.96 -12.77
N VAL A 222 4.31 -13.99 -13.48
CA VAL A 222 3.32 -14.96 -12.98
C VAL A 222 4.01 -16.31 -12.85
N TYR A 223 3.90 -16.89 -11.66
CA TYR A 223 4.35 -18.24 -11.38
C TYR A 223 3.15 -19.18 -11.29
N ASP A 224 3.02 -20.11 -12.23
CA ASP A 224 2.12 -21.25 -12.11
C ASP A 224 2.83 -22.34 -11.30
N VAL A 225 2.33 -22.58 -10.08
CA VAL A 225 2.96 -23.47 -9.10
C VAL A 225 2.88 -24.93 -9.55
N ALA A 226 1.79 -25.32 -10.21
CA ALA A 226 1.51 -26.67 -10.65
C ALA A 226 2.31 -27.05 -11.90
N GLN A 227 2.36 -26.15 -12.88
CA GLN A 227 3.14 -26.33 -14.11
C GLN A 227 4.62 -25.98 -13.95
N GLU A 228 5.00 -25.42 -12.79
CA GLU A 228 6.32 -24.84 -12.52
C GLU A 228 6.76 -23.81 -13.59
N LYS A 229 5.78 -23.12 -14.17
CA LYS A 229 5.99 -22.18 -15.27
C LYS A 229 6.12 -20.75 -14.73
N PHE A 230 7.23 -20.09 -15.02
CA PHE A 230 7.51 -18.73 -14.54
C PHE A 230 7.67 -17.77 -15.73
N GLU A 231 6.69 -16.89 -15.93
CA GLU A 231 6.56 -16.07 -17.12
C GLU A 231 6.53 -14.58 -16.79
N LYS A 232 7.25 -13.79 -17.59
CA LYS A 232 7.30 -12.34 -17.48
C LYS A 232 6.09 -11.72 -18.17
N MET A 233 5.47 -10.73 -17.54
CA MET A 233 4.49 -9.89 -18.21
C MET A 233 5.16 -9.00 -19.26
N ASN A 234 4.81 -9.24 -20.52
CA ASN A 234 5.30 -8.44 -21.63
C ASN A 234 4.63 -7.06 -21.65
N LYS A 235 5.37 -6.03 -22.07
CA LYS A 235 4.88 -4.65 -22.25
C LYS A 235 4.41 -3.93 -20.99
N LEU A 236 4.60 -4.51 -19.80
CA LEU A 236 4.44 -3.81 -18.53
C LEU A 236 5.79 -3.26 -18.05
N SER A 237 5.76 -2.03 -17.56
CA SER A 237 6.90 -1.36 -16.93
C SER A 237 6.40 -0.50 -15.77
N ASN A 238 7.26 -0.28 -14.77
CA ASN A 238 6.94 0.52 -13.57
C ASN A 238 5.62 0.04 -12.88
N ILE A 239 5.67 -1.13 -12.26
CA ILE A 239 4.57 -1.79 -11.58
C ILE A 239 4.33 -1.07 -10.25
N LEU A 240 3.18 -0.43 -10.13
CA LEU A 240 2.80 0.39 -8.97
C LEU A 240 2.01 -0.43 -7.94
N ASP A 241 1.10 -1.29 -8.41
CA ASP A 241 0.31 -2.22 -7.59
C ASP A 241 -0.26 -3.34 -8.47
N PHE A 242 -0.65 -4.46 -7.86
CA PHE A 242 -1.20 -5.62 -8.54
C PHE A 242 -2.06 -6.46 -7.59
N THR A 243 -3.12 -7.09 -8.08
CA THR A 243 -3.98 -7.96 -7.27
C THR A 243 -4.59 -9.08 -8.09
N PHE A 244 -4.85 -10.22 -7.46
CA PHE A 244 -5.70 -11.26 -8.06
C PHE A 244 -7.16 -10.81 -8.10
N ILE A 245 -7.88 -11.37 -9.06
CA ILE A 245 -9.33 -11.34 -9.18
C ILE A 245 -9.81 -12.75 -9.60
N LYS A 246 -11.11 -13.06 -9.51
CA LYS A 246 -11.67 -14.41 -9.68
C LYS A 246 -11.23 -15.15 -10.94
N ASN A 247 -11.02 -14.41 -12.04
CA ASN A 247 -10.65 -14.97 -13.35
C ASN A 247 -9.41 -14.29 -13.93
N GLY A 248 -8.43 -13.93 -13.10
CA GLY A 248 -7.22 -13.28 -13.58
C GLY A 248 -6.54 -12.41 -12.53
N PHE A 249 -5.93 -11.33 -13.00
CA PHE A 249 -5.30 -10.35 -12.13
C PHE A 249 -5.35 -8.95 -12.76
N CYS A 250 -5.29 -7.94 -11.91
CA CYS A 250 -5.25 -6.55 -12.33
C CYS A 250 -3.93 -5.90 -11.90
N VAL A 251 -3.41 -5.02 -12.76
CA VAL A 251 -2.11 -4.38 -12.57
C VAL A 251 -2.24 -2.88 -12.81
N VAL A 252 -1.71 -2.10 -11.89
CA VAL A 252 -1.45 -0.66 -12.02
C VAL A 252 0.00 -0.47 -12.44
N TYR A 253 0.25 0.17 -13.57
CA TYR A 253 1.60 0.26 -14.13
C TYR A 253 1.84 1.52 -14.97
N GLY A 254 3.11 1.82 -15.23
CA GLY A 254 3.56 2.95 -16.01
C GLY A 254 3.75 4.23 -15.18
N ASN A 255 4.27 5.26 -15.84
CA ASN A 255 4.41 6.59 -15.22
C ASN A 255 3.06 7.29 -15.16
N GLN A 256 2.92 8.28 -14.28
CA GLN A 256 1.68 9.04 -14.19
C GLN A 256 1.44 9.88 -15.47
N PRO A 257 0.21 9.91 -16.02
CA PRO A 257 -0.97 9.12 -15.63
C PRO A 257 -0.78 7.61 -15.90
N SER A 258 -1.00 6.79 -14.86
CA SER A 258 -0.77 5.35 -14.92
C SER A 258 -1.90 4.60 -15.63
N TYR A 259 -1.55 3.41 -16.12
CA TYR A 259 -2.48 2.46 -16.72
C TYR A 259 -2.97 1.46 -15.68
N VAL A 260 -4.22 1.02 -15.83
CA VAL A 260 -4.79 -0.08 -15.05
C VAL A 260 -5.41 -1.07 -16.01
N ALA A 261 -4.89 -2.29 -16.03
CA ALA A 261 -5.33 -3.33 -16.95
C ALA A 261 -5.57 -4.66 -16.24
N ILE A 262 -6.54 -5.41 -16.76
CA ILE A 262 -6.90 -6.75 -16.32
C ILE A 262 -6.34 -7.74 -17.33
N PHE A 263 -5.75 -8.81 -16.82
CA PHE A 263 -5.18 -9.91 -17.59
C PHE A 263 -5.79 -11.23 -17.12
N ASN A 264 -5.92 -12.17 -18.05
CA ASN A 264 -6.22 -13.56 -17.71
C ASN A 264 -4.96 -14.26 -17.17
N MET A 265 -5.14 -15.45 -16.58
CA MET A 265 -4.01 -16.23 -16.04
C MET A 265 -3.03 -16.73 -17.12
N ASP A 266 -3.47 -16.81 -18.37
CA ASP A 266 -2.61 -17.08 -19.54
C ASP A 266 -1.83 -15.84 -20.04
N LEU A 267 -1.86 -14.74 -19.26
CA LEU A 267 -1.21 -13.46 -19.51
C LEU A 267 -1.81 -12.66 -20.68
N SER A 268 -2.94 -13.12 -21.25
CA SER A 268 -3.64 -12.37 -22.29
C SER A 268 -4.31 -11.12 -21.70
N PHE A 269 -4.21 -10.01 -22.44
CA PHE A 269 -4.91 -8.78 -22.10
C PHE A 269 -6.42 -9.02 -22.17
N ARG A 270 -7.15 -8.60 -21.14
CA ARG A 270 -8.60 -8.66 -21.09
C ARG A 270 -9.21 -7.28 -21.31
N GLU A 271 -8.96 -6.36 -20.37
CA GLU A 271 -9.62 -5.06 -20.33
C GLU A 271 -8.71 -4.00 -19.70
N LYS A 272 -9.05 -2.71 -19.86
CA LYS A 272 -8.35 -1.60 -19.19
C LYS A 272 -9.32 -0.53 -18.71
N PHE A 273 -8.94 0.15 -17.64
CA PHE A 273 -9.62 1.36 -17.17
C PHE A 273 -9.00 2.60 -17.84
N PRO A 274 -9.73 3.73 -17.92
CA PRO A 274 -9.17 5.02 -18.39
C PRO A 274 -7.96 5.43 -17.56
N SER A 275 -6.87 5.89 -18.15
CA SER A 275 -5.64 6.28 -17.42
C SER A 275 -5.88 7.44 -16.46
N GLY A 276 -5.16 7.47 -15.33
CA GLY A 276 -5.36 8.48 -14.28
C GLY A 276 -4.15 8.64 -13.37
N ILE A 277 -4.19 9.62 -12.46
CA ILE A 277 -3.12 9.85 -11.49
C ILE A 277 -3.34 8.94 -10.28
N ARG A 278 -2.82 7.72 -10.33
CA ARG A 278 -3.11 6.64 -9.35
C ARG A 278 -1.98 5.61 -9.25
N ASN A 279 -1.87 4.97 -8.11
CA ASN A 279 -0.85 3.96 -7.83
C ASN A 279 -1.36 2.76 -7.01
N ARG A 280 -2.66 2.71 -6.68
CA ARG A 280 -3.27 1.64 -5.87
C ARG A 280 -4.59 1.16 -6.46
N ILE A 281 -4.91 -0.11 -6.23
CA ILE A 281 -6.16 -0.74 -6.67
C ILE A 281 -6.81 -1.59 -5.58
N TYR A 282 -8.12 -1.43 -5.40
CA TYR A 282 -8.90 -2.15 -4.40
C TYR A 282 -10.26 -2.55 -4.97
N PHE A 283 -10.43 -3.82 -5.32
CA PHE A 283 -11.75 -4.36 -5.67
C PHE A 283 -12.58 -4.62 -4.42
N ASN A 284 -13.89 -4.42 -4.51
CA ASN A 284 -14.80 -4.99 -3.52
C ASN A 284 -14.84 -6.52 -3.66
N ARG A 285 -15.37 -7.21 -2.64
CA ARG A 285 -15.39 -8.68 -2.58
C ARG A 285 -16.07 -9.35 -3.78
N GLN A 286 -17.09 -8.71 -4.34
CA GLN A 286 -17.87 -9.19 -5.49
C GLN A 286 -17.22 -8.85 -6.83
N GLU A 287 -16.18 -8.02 -6.83
CA GLU A 287 -15.51 -7.47 -8.01
C GLU A 287 -16.46 -6.68 -8.94
N SER A 288 -17.56 -6.15 -8.40
CA SER A 288 -18.50 -5.29 -9.10
C SER A 288 -18.04 -3.83 -9.12
N TYR A 289 -17.29 -3.42 -8.11
CA TYR A 289 -16.74 -2.07 -7.97
C TYR A 289 -15.25 -2.11 -7.67
N VAL A 290 -14.55 -1.07 -8.09
CA VAL A 290 -13.13 -0.90 -7.81
C VAL A 290 -12.82 0.53 -7.39
N VAL A 291 -12.07 0.66 -6.31
CA VAL A 291 -11.43 1.91 -5.92
C VAL A 291 -10.03 1.98 -6.54
N LEU A 292 -9.78 3.04 -7.28
CA LEU A 292 -8.50 3.37 -7.87
C LEU A 292 -7.97 4.64 -7.21
N ALA A 293 -6.87 4.52 -6.47
CA ALA A 293 -6.39 5.59 -5.61
C ALA A 293 -4.97 6.06 -5.95
N GLY A 294 -4.72 7.35 -5.73
CA GLY A 294 -3.41 7.98 -5.82
C GLY A 294 -2.92 8.44 -4.47
N PHE A 295 -2.15 7.59 -3.78
CA PHE A 295 -1.61 7.85 -2.44
C PHE A 295 -0.12 8.20 -2.44
N GLU A 296 0.41 8.45 -1.25
CA GLU A 296 1.81 8.82 -0.99
C GLU A 296 2.19 10.17 -1.59
N GLN A 297 2.97 10.18 -2.68
CA GLN A 297 3.42 11.40 -3.36
C GLN A 297 2.36 11.97 -4.32
N LEU A 298 1.20 11.33 -4.42
CA LEU A 298 0.09 11.73 -5.27
C LEU A 298 -0.95 12.54 -4.49
N ALA A 299 -1.86 13.19 -5.23
CA ALA A 299 -2.77 14.20 -4.69
C ALA A 299 -3.89 13.65 -3.78
N GLY A 300 -3.95 12.35 -3.48
CA GLY A 300 -5.00 11.76 -2.64
C GLY A 300 -6.29 11.43 -3.40
N ASN A 301 -6.28 11.44 -4.74
CA ASN A 301 -7.49 11.13 -5.51
C ASN A 301 -7.94 9.68 -5.26
N VAL A 302 -9.22 9.51 -4.91
CA VAL A 302 -9.89 8.22 -4.72
C VAL A 302 -11.05 8.16 -5.71
N GLU A 303 -10.89 7.35 -6.75
CA GLU A 303 -11.89 7.19 -7.81
C GLU A 303 -12.62 5.85 -7.65
N VAL A 304 -13.95 5.86 -7.70
CA VAL A 304 -14.75 4.62 -7.74
C VAL A 304 -15.21 4.36 -9.16
N TYR A 305 -15.03 3.13 -9.63
CA TYR A 305 -15.51 2.68 -10.94
C TYR A 305 -16.44 1.49 -10.80
N ASP A 306 -17.44 1.43 -11.68
CA ASP A 306 -18.10 0.18 -12.02
C ASP A 306 -17.11 -0.72 -12.77
N ALA A 307 -16.85 -1.91 -12.23
CA ALA A 307 -15.83 -2.80 -12.75
C ALA A 307 -16.24 -3.45 -14.09
N LYS A 308 -17.52 -3.50 -14.44
CA LYS A 308 -18.01 -4.08 -15.69
C LYS A 308 -18.03 -3.05 -16.82
N SER A 309 -18.64 -1.89 -16.59
CA SER A 309 -18.75 -0.83 -17.60
C SER A 309 -17.48 0.01 -17.71
N LYS A 310 -16.61 -0.01 -16.69
CA LYS A 310 -15.45 0.88 -16.53
C LYS A 310 -15.85 2.35 -16.45
N GLU A 311 -17.10 2.63 -16.11
CA GLU A 311 -17.60 3.99 -15.87
C GLU A 311 -17.13 4.46 -14.49
N LYS A 312 -16.61 5.70 -14.43
CA LYS A 312 -16.26 6.35 -13.17
C LYS A 312 -17.56 6.84 -12.51
N LEU A 313 -17.83 6.35 -11.31
CA LEU A 313 -19.02 6.72 -10.52
C LEU A 313 -18.76 7.97 -9.69
N SER A 314 -17.55 8.10 -9.16
CA SER A 314 -17.19 9.21 -8.28
C SER A 314 -15.70 9.46 -8.21
N ILE A 315 -15.37 10.65 -7.71
CA ILE A 315 -14.03 11.03 -7.30
C ILE A 315 -14.10 11.83 -5.99
N ALA A 316 -13.26 11.45 -5.04
CA ALA A 316 -13.00 12.21 -3.83
C ALA A 316 -11.50 12.56 -3.76
N ASN A 317 -11.17 13.68 -3.13
CA ASN A 317 -9.80 13.98 -2.76
C ASN A 317 -9.64 13.69 -1.27
N GLU A 318 -8.68 12.83 -0.94
CA GLU A 318 -8.33 12.42 0.41
C GLU A 318 -6.83 12.63 0.60
N LEU A 319 -6.42 13.89 0.75
CA LEU A 319 -5.02 14.26 0.84
C LEU A 319 -4.34 13.55 2.03
N GLY A 320 -3.20 12.93 1.77
CA GLY A 320 -2.43 12.20 2.78
C GLY A 320 -2.98 10.81 3.12
N ALA A 321 -4.14 10.41 2.58
CA ALA A 321 -4.63 9.05 2.74
C ALA A 321 -3.65 8.01 2.17
N SER A 322 -3.67 6.82 2.75
CA SER A 322 -2.69 5.77 2.44
C SER A 322 -3.26 4.37 2.39
N LYS A 323 -4.51 4.16 2.86
CA LYS A 323 -5.13 2.83 2.92
C LYS A 323 -6.61 2.90 2.51
N VAL A 324 -7.03 1.92 1.70
CA VAL A 324 -8.44 1.65 1.42
C VAL A 324 -8.77 0.23 1.83
N LEU A 325 -9.94 0.06 2.45
CA LEU A 325 -10.50 -1.24 2.80
C LEU A 325 -11.98 -1.26 2.42
N TRP A 326 -12.44 -2.33 1.80
CA TRP A 326 -13.88 -2.57 1.62
C TRP A 326 -14.47 -3.20 2.87
N ASP A 327 -15.74 -2.90 3.16
CA ASP A 327 -16.48 -3.59 4.20
C ASP A 327 -16.88 -5.02 3.78
N THR A 328 -17.46 -5.77 4.70
CA THR A 328 -17.84 -7.18 4.49
C THR A 328 -18.99 -7.36 3.49
N THR A 329 -19.86 -6.34 3.35
CA THR A 329 -20.94 -6.31 2.35
C THR A 329 -20.39 -6.05 0.94
N GLY A 330 -19.31 -5.27 0.84
CA GLY A 330 -18.78 -4.77 -0.43
C GLY A 330 -19.51 -3.53 -0.96
N SER A 331 -20.40 -2.96 -0.14
CA SER A 331 -21.19 -1.77 -0.49
C SER A 331 -20.62 -0.48 0.09
N TYR A 332 -19.73 -0.58 1.08
CA TYR A 332 -19.03 0.54 1.68
C TYR A 332 -17.52 0.33 1.63
N TYR A 333 -16.78 1.43 1.60
CA TYR A 333 -15.33 1.39 1.73
C TYR A 333 -14.84 2.47 2.70
N TYR A 334 -13.66 2.23 3.24
CA TYR A 334 -13.00 3.10 4.20
C TYR A 334 -11.74 3.66 3.54
N VAL A 335 -11.55 4.97 3.61
CA VAL A 335 -10.30 5.64 3.26
C VAL A 335 -9.66 6.12 4.55
N SER A 336 -8.41 5.72 4.80
CA SER A 336 -7.72 6.03 6.06
C SER A 336 -6.45 6.83 5.81
N THR A 337 -6.28 7.86 6.63
CA THR A 337 -5.05 8.67 6.74
C THR A 337 -4.27 8.20 7.95
N LEU A 338 -3.26 7.35 7.72
CA LEU A 338 -2.41 6.80 8.79
C LEU A 338 -1.34 7.81 9.24
N ASN A 339 -0.69 7.55 10.37
CA ASN A 339 0.20 8.46 11.08
C ASN A 339 1.58 8.72 10.43
N TYR A 340 1.73 8.47 9.13
CA TYR A 340 2.98 8.71 8.41
C TYR A 340 3.38 10.19 8.42
N LEU A 341 2.42 11.09 8.15
CA LEU A 341 2.63 12.55 8.19
C LEU A 341 2.32 13.16 9.57
N LYS A 342 1.88 12.34 10.54
CA LYS A 342 1.46 12.76 11.89
C LYS A 342 0.44 13.90 11.94
N GLU A 343 -0.27 14.10 10.84
CA GLU A 343 -1.32 15.09 10.71
C GLU A 343 -2.56 14.39 10.14
N ASP A 344 -3.72 14.91 10.53
CA ASP A 344 -5.00 14.60 9.90
C ASP A 344 -5.39 13.11 9.92
N ASN A 345 -5.02 12.41 10.99
CA ASN A 345 -5.31 10.99 11.12
C ASN A 345 -6.80 10.73 11.29
N ARG A 346 -7.38 10.00 10.34
CA ARG A 346 -8.81 9.72 10.30
C ARG A 346 -9.15 8.46 9.50
N ILE A 347 -10.39 8.00 9.68
CA ILE A 347 -11.05 7.00 8.84
C ILE A 347 -12.33 7.63 8.29
N ASN A 348 -12.42 7.75 6.98
CA ASN A 348 -13.62 8.19 6.27
C ASN A 348 -14.33 6.98 5.69
N LYS A 349 -15.63 6.83 6.00
CA LYS A 349 -16.50 5.79 5.45
C LYS A 349 -17.29 6.36 4.28
N TYR A 350 -17.18 5.71 3.15
CA TYR A 350 -17.92 5.99 1.93
C TYR A 350 -18.81 4.82 1.57
N ASP A 351 -19.85 5.09 0.80
CA ASP A 351 -20.50 4.05 0.00
C ASP A 351 -19.87 3.91 -1.40
N TYR A 352 -20.22 2.86 -2.14
CA TYR A 352 -19.69 2.62 -3.49
C TYR A 352 -20.09 3.68 -4.54
N TYR A 353 -21.00 4.61 -4.22
CA TYR A 353 -21.24 5.80 -5.06
C TYR A 353 -20.33 6.98 -4.70
N GLY A 354 -19.43 6.81 -3.73
CA GLY A 354 -18.51 7.85 -3.25
C GLY A 354 -19.16 8.89 -2.34
N ARG A 355 -20.34 8.62 -1.76
CA ARG A 355 -20.94 9.52 -0.77
C ARG A 355 -20.28 9.28 0.59
N LEU A 356 -19.79 10.35 1.22
CA LEU A 356 -19.27 10.28 2.59
C LEU A 356 -20.43 10.01 3.55
N ILE A 357 -20.33 8.92 4.31
CA ILE A 357 -21.34 8.46 5.27
C ILE A 357 -20.98 8.92 6.68
N SER A 358 -19.71 8.72 7.07
CA SER A 358 -19.22 9.07 8.40
C SER A 358 -17.71 9.26 8.40
N SER A 359 -17.19 9.99 9.37
CA SER A 359 -15.76 10.25 9.57
C SER A 359 -15.42 10.13 11.05
N GLU A 360 -14.26 9.56 11.36
CA GLU A 360 -13.72 9.48 12.73
C GLU A 360 -12.25 9.93 12.72
N CYS A 361 -11.89 10.85 13.61
CA CYS A 361 -10.53 11.35 13.78
C CYS A 361 -9.78 10.63 14.91
N PHE A 362 -8.46 10.54 14.78
CA PHE A 362 -7.56 9.87 15.71
C PHE A 362 -6.34 10.75 16.01
N ASP A 363 -5.71 10.51 17.16
CA ASP A 363 -4.49 11.24 17.55
C ASP A 363 -3.27 10.72 16.76
N SER A 364 -3.14 9.40 16.62
CA SER A 364 -2.07 8.75 15.85
C SER A 364 -2.50 7.39 15.32
N LEU A 365 -3.25 7.38 14.22
CA LEU A 365 -3.75 6.16 13.58
C LEU A 365 -2.61 5.35 12.93
N CYS A 366 -2.17 4.28 13.58
CA CYS A 366 -1.07 3.44 13.11
C CYS A 366 -1.52 2.41 12.06
N ASP A 367 -2.69 1.80 12.26
CA ASP A 367 -3.21 0.75 11.37
C ASP A 367 -4.73 0.62 11.46
N VAL A 368 -5.33 0.05 10.40
CA VAL A 368 -6.78 -0.17 10.26
C VAL A 368 -7.03 -1.54 9.65
N SER A 369 -8.00 -2.28 10.16
CA SER A 369 -8.42 -3.56 9.60
C SER A 369 -9.95 -3.68 9.57
N VAL A 370 -10.48 -4.42 8.60
CA VAL A 370 -11.88 -4.83 8.57
C VAL A 370 -11.96 -6.28 9.02
N TYR A 371 -12.97 -6.59 9.83
CA TYR A 371 -13.28 -7.94 10.29
C TYR A 371 -14.77 -8.23 10.09
N GLY A 372 -15.25 -9.38 10.54
CA GLY A 372 -16.62 -9.83 10.38
C GLY A 372 -16.78 -10.94 9.35
N LEU A 373 -17.96 -11.56 9.35
CA LEU A 373 -18.31 -12.56 8.35
C LEU A 373 -18.64 -11.87 7.02
N ASN A 374 -18.40 -12.56 5.91
CA ASN A 374 -18.81 -12.07 4.60
C ASN A 374 -20.33 -11.95 4.56
N GLU A 375 -20.82 -10.74 4.32
CA GLU A 375 -22.25 -10.44 4.21
C GLU A 375 -22.67 -10.38 2.74
N GLU A 376 -23.97 -10.52 2.49
CA GLU A 376 -24.51 -10.34 1.14
C GLU A 376 -24.30 -8.90 0.66
N PHE A 377 -24.16 -8.75 -0.66
CA PHE A 377 -24.00 -7.43 -1.27
C PHE A 377 -25.29 -6.62 -1.12
N ILE A 378 -25.18 -5.38 -0.65
CA ILE A 378 -26.32 -4.48 -0.50
C ILE A 378 -26.33 -3.47 -1.64
N GLU A 379 -27.29 -3.57 -2.54
CA GLU A 379 -27.48 -2.56 -3.58
C GLU A 379 -28.07 -1.28 -2.96
N LEU A 380 -27.38 -0.17 -3.16
CA LEU A 380 -27.77 1.13 -2.63
C LEU A 380 -28.52 1.93 -3.69
N SER A 381 -29.41 2.82 -3.24
CA SER A 381 -30.12 3.71 -4.15
C SER A 381 -29.13 4.68 -4.82
N PRO A 382 -29.18 4.82 -6.16
CA PRO A 382 -28.29 5.71 -6.87
C PRO A 382 -28.46 7.16 -6.41
N PRO A 383 -27.38 7.97 -6.40
CA PRO A 383 -27.47 9.40 -6.16
C PRO A 383 -28.32 10.10 -7.22
N LYS A 384 -28.87 11.28 -6.87
CA LYS A 384 -29.63 12.11 -7.82
C LYS A 384 -28.78 12.52 -9.02
N GLU A 385 -27.52 12.84 -8.77
CA GLU A 385 -26.51 13.09 -9.79
C GLU A 385 -25.68 11.83 -10.01
N LYS A 386 -25.49 11.44 -11.28
CA LYS A 386 -24.80 10.18 -11.62
C LYS A 386 -23.31 10.18 -11.27
N PHE A 387 -22.70 11.36 -11.16
CA PHE A 387 -21.30 11.54 -10.84
C PHE A 387 -21.18 12.35 -9.56
N VAL A 388 -20.45 11.83 -8.58
CA VAL A 388 -20.17 12.53 -7.31
C VAL A 388 -18.73 13.02 -7.32
N GLU A 389 -18.53 14.33 -7.36
CA GLU A 389 -17.23 14.97 -7.17
C GLU A 389 -17.21 15.67 -5.82
N THR A 390 -16.35 15.21 -4.91
CA THR A 390 -16.14 15.89 -3.63
C THR A 390 -15.06 16.94 -3.84
N ILE A 391 -15.46 18.20 -3.97
CA ILE A 391 -14.52 19.33 -4.07
C ILE A 391 -14.05 19.67 -2.65
N GLU A 392 -12.77 19.46 -2.35
CA GLU A 392 -12.17 20.06 -1.16
C GLU A 392 -11.99 21.57 -1.37
N GLU A 393 -12.44 22.38 -0.41
CA GLU A 393 -12.01 23.77 -0.30
C GLU A 393 -10.48 23.79 -0.18
N ALA A 394 -9.80 24.62 -0.99
CA ALA A 394 -8.34 24.68 -1.03
C ALA A 394 -7.73 24.74 0.38
N TYR A 395 -6.82 23.80 0.69
CA TYR A 395 -6.12 23.75 1.98
C TYR A 395 -5.55 25.12 2.36
N VAL A 396 -6.03 25.67 3.48
CA VAL A 396 -5.50 26.92 4.05
C VAL A 396 -4.56 26.54 5.21
N PRO A 397 -3.23 26.70 5.04
CA PRO A 397 -2.26 26.51 6.11
C PRO A 397 -2.68 27.24 7.40
N ALA A 398 -2.47 26.64 8.57
CA ALA A 398 -2.87 27.21 9.86
C ALA A 398 -2.36 28.65 10.09
N ILE A 399 -1.20 28.99 9.52
CA ILE A 399 -0.59 30.34 9.55
C ILE A 399 -1.48 31.40 8.88
N LEU A 400 -2.29 31.01 7.89
CA LEU A 400 -3.17 31.89 7.13
C LEU A 400 -4.57 32.00 7.76
N LYS A 401 -4.95 31.10 8.68
CA LYS A 401 -6.26 31.12 9.34
C LYS A 401 -6.44 32.29 10.33
N ASN A 402 -5.35 32.84 10.87
CA ASN A 402 -5.37 33.88 11.92
C ASN A 402 -4.96 35.31 11.46
N LYS A 403 -4.75 35.54 10.16
CA LYS A 403 -4.55 36.90 9.66
C LYS A 403 -5.86 37.45 9.15
N ASN A 404 -6.45 38.39 9.90
CA ASN A 404 -7.45 39.34 9.40
C ASN A 404 -6.83 40.17 8.27
N LEU A 405 -6.74 39.60 7.08
CA LEU A 405 -6.48 40.33 5.85
C LEU A 405 -7.76 41.10 5.53
N ARG A 406 -7.66 42.42 5.62
CA ARG A 406 -8.67 43.35 5.12
C ARG A 406 -9.18 42.85 3.77
N LYS A 407 -10.50 42.72 3.63
CA LYS A 407 -11.16 42.39 2.36
C LYS A 407 -10.68 43.35 1.28
N GLY A 408 -9.69 42.92 0.50
CA GLY A 408 -9.45 43.48 -0.82
C GLY A 408 -10.61 43.05 -1.69
N VAL A 409 -11.32 44.02 -2.26
CA VAL A 409 -12.40 43.78 -3.22
C VAL A 409 -11.84 42.88 -4.32
N SER A 410 -12.34 41.64 -4.40
CA SER A 410 -12.04 40.72 -5.48
C SER A 410 -12.68 41.25 -6.76
N GLN A 411 -11.88 41.87 -7.63
CA GLN A 411 -12.25 41.96 -9.04
C GLN A 411 -12.27 40.55 -9.65
N PRO A 412 -13.18 40.27 -10.59
CA PRO A 412 -13.32 38.94 -11.17
C PRO A 412 -12.01 38.49 -11.81
N ILE A 413 -11.75 37.19 -11.71
CA ILE A 413 -10.65 36.50 -12.40
C ILE A 413 -10.79 36.82 -13.90
N LYS A 414 -9.99 37.77 -14.39
CA LYS A 414 -9.78 37.93 -15.82
C LYS A 414 -9.10 36.66 -16.31
N ALA A 415 -9.69 36.05 -17.35
CA ALA A 415 -9.03 35.07 -18.20
C ALA A 415 -7.57 35.51 -18.42
N LYS A 416 -6.61 34.57 -18.43
CA LYS A 416 -5.19 34.83 -18.73
C LYS A 416 -5.09 35.92 -19.79
N GLN A 417 -4.78 37.15 -19.38
CA GLN A 417 -4.63 38.24 -20.31
C GLN A 417 -3.43 37.87 -21.18
N ASN A 418 -3.64 37.78 -22.50
CA ASN A 418 -2.53 37.83 -23.44
C ASN A 418 -1.77 39.12 -23.12
N GLU A 419 -0.50 39.00 -22.72
CA GLU A 419 0.38 40.15 -22.48
C GLU A 419 0.37 41.00 -23.77
N ASN A 420 0.00 42.28 -23.65
CA ASN A 420 -0.11 43.17 -24.81
C ASN A 420 1.29 43.60 -25.28
N GLU A 421 1.44 43.98 -26.56
CA GLU A 421 2.76 44.31 -27.15
C GLU A 421 3.54 45.34 -26.31
N ASP A 422 2.86 46.37 -25.83
CA ASP A 422 3.44 47.44 -24.99
C ASP A 422 3.98 46.93 -23.64
N GLU A 423 3.36 45.91 -23.04
CA GLU A 423 3.83 45.33 -21.77
C GLU A 423 5.09 44.50 -21.96
N LEU A 424 5.21 43.81 -23.10
CA LEU A 424 6.40 43.05 -23.47
C LEU A 424 7.57 43.98 -23.80
N ILE A 425 7.31 45.11 -24.46
CA ILE A 425 8.31 46.15 -24.75
C ILE A 425 8.81 46.77 -23.44
N ASN A 426 7.92 47.16 -22.53
CA ASN A 426 8.32 47.73 -21.24
C ASN A 426 9.15 46.76 -20.39
N LYS A 427 8.83 45.44 -20.42
CA LYS A 427 9.67 44.42 -19.78
C LYS A 427 11.08 44.32 -20.40
N LEU A 428 11.21 44.54 -21.71
CA LEU A 428 12.52 44.56 -22.37
C LEU A 428 13.34 45.80 -22.00
N GLU A 429 12.72 46.97 -21.88
CA GLU A 429 13.37 48.20 -21.40
C GLU A 429 13.88 48.05 -19.96
N ILE A 430 13.08 47.42 -19.09
CA ILE A 430 13.49 47.10 -17.72
C ILE A 430 14.69 46.13 -17.72
N ILE A 431 14.67 45.10 -18.57
CA ILE A 431 15.78 44.15 -18.70
C ILE A 431 17.06 44.85 -19.19
N GLU A 432 16.97 45.81 -20.12
CA GLU A 432 18.10 46.60 -20.57
C GLU A 432 18.69 47.47 -19.46
N ALA A 433 17.84 48.13 -18.66
CA ALA A 433 18.28 48.89 -17.49
C ALA A 433 18.95 47.99 -16.43
N LEU A 434 18.44 46.77 -16.20
CA LEU A 434 19.04 45.80 -15.28
C LEU A 434 20.38 45.26 -15.80
N LYS A 435 20.55 45.07 -17.10
CA LYS A 435 21.85 44.71 -17.71
C LYS A 435 22.88 45.84 -17.59
N GLN A 436 22.47 47.11 -17.68
CA GLN A 436 23.35 48.25 -17.43
C GLN A 436 23.77 48.34 -15.95
N LYS A 437 22.86 48.03 -15.01
CA LYS A 437 23.19 47.89 -13.57
C LYS A 437 24.15 46.72 -13.29
N MET A 438 23.99 45.60 -14.00
CA MET A 438 24.91 44.46 -13.92
C MET A 438 26.31 44.82 -14.43
N GLY A 439 26.40 45.60 -15.53
CA GLY A 439 27.67 46.09 -16.08
C GLY A 439 28.39 47.11 -15.20
N SER A 440 27.69 47.74 -14.25
CA SER A 440 28.24 48.67 -13.26
C SER A 440 28.53 48.02 -11.89
N ASN A 441 28.61 46.68 -11.84
CA ASN A 441 28.93 45.88 -10.65
C ASN A 441 27.97 46.05 -9.46
N GLN A 442 26.73 46.52 -9.69
CA GLN A 442 25.69 46.55 -8.66
C GLN A 442 25.09 45.14 -8.46
N LYS A 443 24.82 44.75 -7.20
CA LYS A 443 24.17 43.48 -6.88
C LYS A 443 22.70 43.51 -7.29
N LEU A 444 22.26 42.48 -8.02
CA LEU A 444 20.88 42.26 -8.43
C LEU A 444 20.21 41.21 -7.54
N GLU A 445 18.92 41.39 -7.27
CA GLU A 445 18.08 40.46 -6.54
C GLU A 445 17.70 39.24 -7.41
N THR A 446 17.32 38.12 -6.78
CA THR A 446 17.03 36.86 -7.50
C THR A 446 15.90 37.01 -8.53
N TYR A 447 14.91 37.88 -8.28
CA TYR A 447 13.83 38.13 -9.22
C TYR A 447 14.28 38.93 -10.46
N GLU A 448 15.24 39.85 -10.31
CA GLU A 448 15.81 40.66 -11.40
C GLU A 448 16.65 39.79 -12.33
N LEU A 449 17.43 38.86 -11.77
CA LEU A 449 18.18 37.87 -12.53
C LEU A 449 17.25 36.94 -13.32
N ASN A 450 16.13 36.52 -12.73
CA ASN A 450 15.11 35.70 -13.41
C ASN A 450 14.39 36.46 -14.54
N LEU A 451 14.23 37.78 -14.42
CA LEU A 451 13.71 38.63 -15.50
C LEU A 451 14.67 38.66 -16.69
N ILE A 452 15.98 38.85 -16.44
CA ILE A 452 17.01 38.82 -17.48
C ILE A 452 17.06 37.45 -18.17
N LEU A 453 17.00 36.35 -17.40
CA LEU A 453 16.99 34.99 -17.95
C LEU A 453 15.79 34.69 -18.86
N ASN A 454 14.67 35.39 -18.67
CA ASN A 454 13.46 35.21 -19.47
C ASN A 454 13.39 36.11 -20.71
N GLU A 455 14.37 36.98 -20.96
CA GLU A 455 14.42 37.89 -22.11
C GLU A 455 14.17 37.17 -23.44
N GLY A 456 14.81 36.02 -23.66
CA GLY A 456 14.64 35.23 -24.89
C GLY A 456 13.20 34.73 -25.10
N LYS A 457 12.48 34.42 -24.02
CA LYS A 457 11.06 34.04 -24.09
C LYS A 457 10.15 35.23 -24.38
N ILE A 458 10.49 36.40 -23.85
CA ILE A 458 9.76 37.66 -24.05
C ILE A 458 9.91 38.13 -25.50
N LYS A 459 11.13 38.11 -26.05
CA LYS A 459 11.40 38.43 -27.47
C LYS A 459 10.64 37.50 -28.42
N LYS A 460 10.64 36.19 -28.14
CA LYS A 460 9.90 35.21 -28.93
C LYS A 460 8.39 35.46 -28.92
N LYS A 461 7.81 35.77 -27.75
CA LYS A 461 6.39 36.16 -27.64
C LYS A 461 6.06 37.44 -28.42
N LEU A 462 6.98 38.42 -28.42
CA LEU A 462 6.82 39.65 -29.19
C LEU A 462 6.87 39.41 -30.71
N GLU A 463 7.75 38.51 -31.17
CA GLU A 463 7.82 38.08 -32.57
C GLU A 463 6.57 37.31 -33.00
N ASP A 464 6.05 36.44 -32.13
CA ASP A 464 4.84 35.66 -32.39
C ASP A 464 3.57 36.54 -32.46
N LEU A 465 3.58 37.75 -31.88
CA LEU A 465 2.49 38.74 -31.99
C LEU A 465 2.55 39.59 -33.27
N LYS A 466 3.69 39.60 -33.97
CA LYS A 466 3.92 40.38 -35.22
C LYS A 466 3.70 39.57 -36.50
N LYS A 467 3.43 38.26 -36.39
CA LYS A 467 3.07 37.35 -37.49
C LYS A 467 1.56 37.18 -37.54
#